data_AF-A0A0B0ENM3-F1
#
_entry.id   AF-A0A0B0ENM3-F1
#
_cell.length_a   1.000
_cell.length_b   1.000
_cell.length_c   1.000
_cell.angle_alpha   90.00
_cell.angle_beta   90.00
_cell.angle_gamma   90.00
#
_symmetry.space_group_name_H-M   'P 1'
#
loop_
_entity.id
_entity.type
_entity.pdbx_description
1 polymer ?
#
loop_
_entity_poly.entity_id
_entity_poly.type
_entity_poly.pdbx_seq_one_letter_code
_entity_poly.pdbx_strand_id
1 'polypeptide(L)' 'MTRVQGITTVYVTHNIEEAIFLGDIIAVLSRRPGRIVSTYEPKLSISSEDAVKCRESPEFSALFMKIWKDLIG' A
#
# COMPACT_ATOMS: atom_id res chain seq x y z
N MET A 1 -13.67 1.34 -5.57
CA MET A 1 -15.10 1.48 -5.20
C MET A 1 -15.39 2.76 -4.39
N THR A 2 -14.64 3.06 -3.33
CA THR A 2 -14.84 4.26 -2.48
C THR A 2 -14.69 5.59 -3.22
N ARG A 3 -13.68 5.72 -4.11
CA ARG A 3 -13.46 6.92 -4.94
C ARG A 3 -14.66 7.32 -5.80
N VAL A 4 -15.42 6.35 -6.30
CA VAL A 4 -16.60 6.60 -7.16
C VAL A 4 -17.78 7.17 -6.34
N GLN A 5 -17.82 6.89 -5.03
CA GLN A 5 -18.91 7.29 -4.14
C GLN A 5 -18.60 8.56 -3.33
N GLY A 6 -17.40 9.15 -3.46
CA GLY A 6 -16.99 10.33 -2.71
C GLY A 6 -16.76 10.09 -1.21
N ILE A 7 -16.55 8.83 -0.81
CA ILE A 7 -16.39 8.43 0.59
C ILE A 7 -14.90 8.32 0.91
N THR A 8 -14.46 9.01 1.96
CA THR A 8 -13.12 8.82 2.55
C THR A 8 -13.14 7.64 3.51
N THR A 9 -12.20 6.71 3.37
CA THR A 9 -12.11 5.51 4.20
C THR A 9 -10.68 5.31 4.68
N VAL A 10 -10.54 4.89 5.95
CA VAL A 10 -9.27 4.42 6.49
C VAL A 10 -9.37 2.91 6.64
N TYR A 11 -8.47 2.18 5.97
CA TYR A 11 -8.38 0.73 6.05
C TYR A 11 -7.10 0.35 6.79
N VAL A 12 -7.21 -0.58 7.75
CA VAL A 12 -6.07 -1.06 8.54
C VAL A 12 -5.90 -2.54 8.21
N THR A 13 -4.74 -2.89 7.68
CA THR A 13 -4.37 -4.27 7.35
C THR A 13 -2.97 -4.61 7.83
N HIS A 14 -2.72 -5.89 8.02
CA HIS A 14 -1.39 -6.45 8.28
C HIS A 14 -0.73 -6.98 7.00
N ASN A 15 -1.42 -6.92 5.85
CA ASN A 15 -0.93 -7.39 4.57
C ASN A 15 -0.53 -6.20 3.68
N ILE A 16 0.74 -6.16 3.28
CA ILE A 16 1.28 -5.09 2.42
C ILE A 16 0.59 -5.07 1.06
N GLU A 17 0.25 -6.23 0.51
CA GLU A 17 -0.36 -6.32 -0.82
C GLU A 17 -1.76 -5.68 -0.83
N GLU A 18 -2.56 -5.95 0.21
CA GLU A 18 -3.86 -5.31 0.38
C GLU A 18 -3.71 -3.78 0.48
N ALA A 19 -2.70 -3.30 1.20
CA ALA A 19 -2.42 -1.87 1.31
C ALA A 19 -2.03 -1.25 -0.06
N ILE A 20 -1.22 -1.96 -0.86
CA ILE A 20 -0.79 -1.49 -2.19
C ILE A 20 -1.97 -1.48 -3.18
N PHE A 21 -2.82 -2.50 -3.16
CA PHE A 21 -3.93 -2.60 -4.11
C PHE A 21 -5.09 -1.66 -3.80
N LEU A 22 -5.37 -1.42 -2.52
CA LEU A 22 -6.53 -0.64 -2.07
C LEU A 22 -6.20 0.81 -1.72
N GLY A 23 -4.96 1.08 -1.31
CA GLY A 23 -4.57 2.37 -0.75
C GLY A 23 -4.28 3.40 -1.83
N ASP A 24 -4.91 4.57 -1.71
CA ASP A 24 -4.45 5.77 -2.43
C ASP A 24 -3.23 6.39 -1.71
N ILE A 25 -3.22 6.26 -0.38
CA ILE A 25 -2.14 6.67 0.52
C ILE A 25 -1.94 5.54 1.52
N ILE A 26 -0.70 5.07 1.67
CA ILE A 26 -0.31 3.99 2.56
C ILE A 26 0.55 4.57 3.67
N ALA A 27 0.05 4.58 4.91
CA ALA A 27 0.84 4.95 6.08
C ALA A 27 1.35 3.70 6.79
N VAL A 28 2.67 3.60 7.00
CA VAL A 28 3.31 2.50 7.71
C VAL A 28 3.51 2.90 9.17
N LEU A 29 3.06 2.04 10.08
CA LEU A 29 3.26 2.23 11.51
C LEU A 29 4.44 1.42 12.03
N SER A 30 5.28 2.04 12.85
CA SER A 30 6.34 1.36 13.60
C SER A 30 5.76 0.30 14.55
N ARG A 31 6.64 -0.61 14.95
CA ARG A 31 6.41 -1.43 16.14
C ARG A 31 6.22 -0.53 17.37
N ARG A 32 5.57 -1.08 18.40
CA ARG A 32 5.18 -0.36 19.63
C ARG A 32 6.33 0.51 20.17
N PRO A 33 6.07 1.79 20.50
CA PRO A 33 4.80 2.51 20.38
C PRO A 33 4.49 2.89 18.90
N GLY A 34 3.24 2.69 18.45
CA GLY A 34 2.85 2.94 17.06
C GLY A 34 3.03 4.41 16.66
N ARG A 35 3.94 4.66 15.73
CA ARG A 35 4.21 5.96 15.10
C ARG A 35 4.20 5.77 13.59
N ILE A 36 3.73 6.75 12.84
CA ILE A 36 3.86 6.70 11.38
C ILE A 36 5.35 6.91 11.06
N VAL A 37 5.96 5.93 10.41
CA VAL A 37 7.38 5.97 10.01
C VAL A 37 7.58 6.35 8.56
N SER A 38 6.59 6.03 7.72
CA SER A 38 6.62 6.36 6.31
C SER A 38 5.22 6.44 5.73
N THR A 39 5.10 7.18 4.63
CA THR A 39 3.88 7.31 3.84
C THR A 39 4.20 7.11 2.37
N TYR A 40 3.41 6.32 1.67
CA TYR A 40 3.60 5.99 0.26
C TYR A 40 2.35 6.28 -0.55
N GLU A 41 2.56 6.75 -1.78
CA GLU A 41 1.53 6.80 -2.81
C GLU A 41 1.87 5.73 -3.87
N PRO A 42 1.10 4.64 -3.98
CA PRO A 42 1.34 3.61 -4.98
C PRO A 42 1.05 4.15 -6.39
N LYS A 43 2.11 4.57 -7.08
CA LYS A 43 2.07 4.96 -8.49
C LYS A 43 2.35 3.75 -9.36
N LEU A 44 1.33 2.89 -9.49
CA LEU A 44 1.41 1.67 -10.29
C LEU A 44 1.04 1.99 -11.74
N SER A 45 1.86 1.51 -12.69
CA SER A 45 1.62 1.66 -14.13
C SER A 45 0.48 0.77 -14.62
N ILE A 46 0.23 -0.34 -13.92
CA ILE A 46 -0.86 -1.28 -14.17
C ILE A 46 -1.94 -1.06 -13.12
N SER A 47 -3.20 -0.96 -13.58
CA SER A 47 -4.37 -0.84 -12.70
C SER A 47 -4.40 -1.98 -11.68
N SER A 48 -4.73 -1.66 -10.43
CA SER A 48 -4.92 -2.65 -9.36
C SER A 48 -6.15 -3.55 -9.58
N GLU A 49 -6.96 -3.28 -10.61
CA GLU A 49 -8.07 -4.14 -11.05
C GLU A 49 -7.56 -5.49 -11.61
N ASP A 50 -6.41 -5.49 -12.30
CA ASP A 50 -5.73 -6.69 -12.80
C ASP A 50 -4.62 -7.10 -11.81
N ALA A 51 -5.00 -7.57 -10.62
CA ALA A 51 -4.09 -7.85 -9.50
C ALA A 51 -2.91 -8.77 -9.87
N VAL A 52 -3.12 -9.75 -10.76
CA VAL A 52 -2.07 -10.69 -11.20
C VAL A 52 -0.97 -9.96 -11.96
N LYS A 53 -1.32 -9.19 -13.00
CA LYS A 53 -0.34 -8.44 -13.81
C LYS A 53 0.30 -7.32 -13.01
N CYS A 54 -0.48 -6.66 -12.16
CA CYS A 54 0.00 -5.60 -11.30
C CYS A 54 1.10 -6.11 -10.34
N ARG A 55 0.93 -7.31 -9.79
CA ARG A 55 1.93 -7.97 -8.93
C ARG A 55 3.24 -8.30 -9.66
N GLU A 56 3.17 -8.62 -10.94
CA GLU A 56 4.34 -8.89 -11.79
C GLU A 56 5.10 -7.60 -12.16
N SER A 57 4.53 -6.43 -11.91
CA SER A 57 5.18 -5.16 -12.24
C SER A 57 6.42 -4.91 -11.35
N PRO A 58 7.51 -4.37 -11.94
CA PRO A 58 8.68 -3.96 -11.17
C PRO A 58 8.36 -2.93 -10.10
N GLU A 59 7.43 -2.02 -10.36
CA GLU A 59 7.01 -0.93 -9.46
C GLU A 59 6.34 -1.49 -8.21
N PHE A 60 5.48 -2.50 -8.36
CA PHE A 60 4.86 -3.20 -7.23
C PHE A 60 5.92 -3.85 -6.36
N SER A 61 6.83 -4.63 -6.96
CA SER A 61 7.89 -5.33 -6.24
C SER A 61 8.81 -4.34 -5.50
N ALA A 62 9.16 -3.22 -6.15
CA ALA A 62 9.98 -2.18 -5.54
C ALA A 62 9.28 -1.51 -4.34
N LEU A 63 7.98 -1.20 -4.47
CA LEU A 63 7.20 -0.61 -3.39
C LEU A 63 7.02 -1.59 -2.23
N PHE A 64 6.71 -2.85 -2.53
CA PHE A 64 6.58 -3.91 -1.53
C PHE A 64 7.85 -4.02 -0.69
N MET A 65 9.01 -4.07 -1.35
CA MET A 65 10.30 -4.16 -0.66
C MET A 65 10.60 -2.94 0.21
N LYS A 66 10.19 -1.74 -0.20
CA LYS A 66 10.33 -0.52 0.63
C LYS A 66 9.49 -0.61 1.90
N ILE A 67 8.20 -0.94 1.77
CA ILE A 67 7.28 -1.07 2.90
C ILE A 67 7.74 -2.17 3.85
N TRP A 68 8.16 -3.32 3.30
CA TRP A 68 8.69 -4.44 4.08
C TRP A 68 9.92 -4.05 4.90
N LYS A 69 10.84 -3.28 4.29
CA LYS A 69 12.03 -2.77 4.99
C LYS A 69 11.66 -1.86 6.16
N ASP A 70 10.66 -1.00 6.00
CA ASP A 70 10.20 -0.09 7.07
C ASP A 70 9.48 -0.81 8.22
N LEU A 71 8.92 -2.00 7.97
CA LEU A 71 8.26 -2.82 9.00
C LEU A 71 9.25 -3.64 9.83
N ILE A 72 10.40 -4.00 9.25
CA ILE A 72 11.43 -4.82 9.89
C ILE A 72 12.56 -3.97 10.48
N GLY A 73 12.83 -2.79 9.89
CA GLY A 73 13.78 -1.80 10.41
C GLY A 73 13.31 -1.16 11.70
#